data_AF-A0AA88HYE6-F1
#
_entry.id   AF-A0AA88HYE6-F1
#
_cell.length_a   1.000
_cell.length_b   1.000
_cell.length_c   1.000
_cell.angle_alpha   90.00
_cell.angle_beta   90.00
_cell.angle_gamma   90.00
#
_symmetry.space_group_name_H-M   'P 1'
#
loop_
_entity.id
_entity.type
_entity.pdbx_description
1 polymer ?
#
loop_
_entity_poly.entity_id
_entity_poly.type
_entity_poly.pdbx_seq_one_letter_code
_entity_poly.pdbx_strand_id
1 'polypeptide(L)'
;MVYKIVMVRHGERAWNKENKFCGWFDAPLSKKGIQEAHAAGQLLLTKAYQFDAAHTSVLTRAQRTLKVILEEIQQSSLPVQKSWRLKWRLRSRVKHFDKLSDEAIMGINLPNRRPFAYELDDNLKPIKSMQFLGDKETVCKAMEAVANQGKPK
;
A
#
# COMPACT_ATOMS: atom_id res chain seq x y z
N MET A 1 -21.76 12.96 1.89
CA MET A 1 -21.43 11.51 1.88
C MET A 1 -20.02 11.32 2.43
N VAL A 2 -19.66 10.08 2.80
CA VAL A 2 -18.31 9.76 3.25
C VAL A 2 -17.75 8.69 2.32
N TYR A 3 -16.58 8.96 1.74
CA TYR A 3 -15.88 8.04 0.85
C TYR A 3 -14.74 7.36 1.61
N LYS A 4 -14.59 6.06 1.45
CA LYS A 4 -13.49 5.31 2.06
C LYS A 4 -12.55 4.79 0.99
N ILE A 5 -11.27 5.15 1.09
CA ILE A 5 -10.23 4.67 0.18
C ILE A 5 -9.24 3.82 0.94
N VAL A 6 -9.03 2.59 0.48
CA VAL A 6 -7.98 1.71 1.00
C VAL A 6 -6.81 1.70 0.02
N MET A 7 -5.61 1.89 0.54
CA MET A 7 -4.38 1.83 -0.23
C MET A 7 -3.45 0.78 0.34
N VAL A 8 -2.76 0.05 -0.54
CA VAL A 8 -1.81 -1.01 -0.16
C VAL A 8 -0.52 -0.80 -0.93
N ARG A 9 0.61 -0.76 -0.21
CA ARG A 9 1.94 -0.81 -0.83
C ARG A 9 2.28 -2.25 -1.20
N HIS A 10 2.75 -2.46 -2.44
CA HIS A 10 3.12 -3.79 -2.94
C HIS A 10 4.08 -4.54 -1.99
N GLY A 11 4.05 -5.88 -2.05
CA GLY A 11 4.91 -6.75 -1.25
C GLY A 11 6.40 -6.60 -1.55
N GLU A 12 7.22 -7.26 -0.73
CA GLU A 12 8.67 -7.29 -0.85
C GLU A 12 9.12 -7.84 -2.22
N ARG A 13 10.00 -7.11 -2.91
CA ARG A 13 10.59 -7.54 -4.19
C ARG A 13 11.81 -8.42 -3.95
N ALA A 14 12.13 -9.29 -4.91
CA ALA A 14 13.34 -10.12 -4.83
C ALA A 14 14.63 -9.30 -4.58
N TRP A 15 14.74 -8.13 -5.22
CA TRP A 15 15.89 -7.22 -5.09
C TRP A 15 15.97 -6.44 -3.78
N ASN A 16 14.97 -6.50 -2.89
CA ASN A 16 15.13 -5.88 -1.56
C ASN A 16 16.23 -6.58 -0.73
N LYS A 17 16.55 -7.85 -1.02
CA LYS A 17 17.69 -8.55 -0.41
C LYS A 17 19.05 -8.01 -0.87
N GLU A 18 19.11 -7.30 -1.99
CA GLU A 18 20.33 -6.79 -2.60
C GLU A 18 20.55 -5.28 -2.38
N ASN A 19 19.68 -4.60 -1.62
CA ASN A 19 19.73 -3.14 -1.39
C ASN A 19 19.78 -2.27 -2.68
N LYS A 20 19.31 -2.79 -3.83
CA LYS A 20 19.32 -2.06 -5.10
C LYS A 20 18.07 -1.21 -5.29
N PHE A 21 18.25 0.07 -5.63
CA PHE A 21 17.14 1.00 -5.86
C PHE A 21 16.42 0.72 -7.20
N CYS A 22 15.23 0.14 -7.17
CA CYS A 22 14.61 -0.36 -8.42
C CYS A 22 13.78 0.67 -9.21
N GLY A 23 13.75 1.96 -8.86
CA GLY A 23 13.08 3.04 -9.62
C GLY A 23 11.90 2.60 -10.51
N TRP A 24 12.11 2.70 -11.83
CA TRP A 24 11.15 2.30 -12.88
C TRP A 24 11.28 0.83 -13.32
N PHE A 25 12.31 0.13 -12.85
CA PHE A 25 12.57 -1.26 -13.17
C PHE A 25 11.46 -2.16 -12.59
N ASP A 26 11.00 -3.11 -13.39
CA ASP A 26 9.89 -3.98 -13.03
C ASP A 26 10.36 -5.26 -12.34
N ALA A 27 10.98 -5.09 -11.17
CA ALA A 27 11.40 -6.22 -10.36
C ALA A 27 10.18 -6.99 -9.82
N PRO A 28 10.16 -8.33 -9.95
CA PRO A 28 9.05 -9.16 -9.50
C PRO A 28 8.96 -9.22 -7.97
N LEU A 29 7.78 -9.61 -7.48
CA LEU A 29 7.58 -9.95 -6.07
C LEU A 29 8.41 -11.18 -5.70
N SER A 30 8.96 -11.16 -4.48
CA SER A 30 9.55 -12.36 -3.87
C SER A 30 8.45 -13.30 -3.38
N LYS A 31 8.81 -14.55 -3.03
CA LYS A 31 7.87 -15.50 -2.37
C LYS A 31 7.22 -14.87 -1.13
N LYS A 32 8.03 -14.17 -0.32
CA LYS A 32 7.56 -13.42 0.85
C LYS A 32 6.61 -12.28 0.46
N GLY A 33 6.91 -11.55 -0.61
CA GLY A 33 6.05 -10.50 -1.15
C GLY A 33 4.67 -10.99 -1.62
N ILE A 34 4.57 -12.25 -2.05
CA ILE A 34 3.29 -12.89 -2.38
C ILE A 34 2.53 -13.24 -1.10
N GLN A 35 3.18 -13.90 -0.13
CA GLN A 35 2.57 -14.20 1.19
C GLN A 35 2.02 -12.95 1.87
N GLU A 36 2.74 -11.84 1.74
CA GLU A 36 2.33 -10.55 2.25
C GLU A 36 1.05 -10.00 1.59
N ALA A 37 0.87 -10.25 0.30
CA ALA A 37 -0.35 -9.87 -0.41
C ALA A 37 -1.54 -10.72 0.05
N HIS A 38 -1.34 -12.03 0.28
CA HIS A 38 -2.36 -12.90 0.86
C HIS A 38 -2.77 -12.43 2.26
N ALA A 39 -1.80 -12.11 3.13
CA ALA A 39 -2.07 -11.59 4.47
C ALA A 39 -2.87 -10.26 4.44
N ALA A 40 -2.55 -9.37 3.49
CA ALA A 40 -3.30 -8.13 3.30
C ALA A 40 -4.74 -8.40 2.85
N GLY A 41 -4.95 -9.34 1.92
CA GLY A 41 -6.29 -9.75 1.46
C GLY A 41 -7.12 -10.37 2.58
N GLN A 42 -6.55 -11.29 3.34
CA GLN A 42 -7.18 -11.93 4.50
C GLN A 42 -7.59 -10.94 5.59
N LEU A 43 -6.76 -9.92 5.83
CA LEU A 43 -7.10 -8.85 6.76
C LEU A 43 -8.30 -8.01 6.27
N LEU A 44 -8.38 -7.73 4.97
CA LEU A 44 -9.50 -7.01 4.38
C LEU A 44 -10.78 -7.85 4.42
N LEU A 45 -10.67 -9.16 4.14
CA LEU A 45 -11.77 -10.11 4.25
C LEU A 45 -12.31 -10.19 5.68
N THR A 46 -11.42 -10.34 6.67
CA THR A 46 -11.79 -10.43 8.10
C THR A 46 -12.49 -9.16 8.59
N LYS A 47 -12.11 -8.00 8.04
CA LYS A 47 -12.76 -6.72 8.33
C LYS A 47 -13.97 -6.43 7.45
N ALA A 48 -14.41 -7.40 6.65
CA ALA A 48 -15.56 -7.32 5.74
C ALA A 48 -15.52 -6.10 4.79
N TYR A 49 -14.34 -5.77 4.25
CA TYR A 49 -14.24 -4.74 3.23
C TYR A 49 -14.80 -5.25 1.90
N GLN A 50 -15.59 -4.40 1.25
CA GLN A 50 -16.03 -4.55 -0.14
C GLN A 50 -15.60 -3.33 -0.93
N PHE A 51 -15.23 -3.54 -2.19
CA PHE A 51 -14.79 -2.47 -3.09
C PHE A 51 -15.64 -2.44 -4.35
N ASP A 52 -15.92 -1.22 -4.82
CA ASP A 52 -16.65 -0.97 -6.08
C ASP A 52 -15.69 -0.72 -7.25
N ALA A 53 -14.45 -0.32 -6.96
CA ALA A 53 -13.42 -0.05 -7.95
C ALA A 53 -12.04 -0.38 -7.41
N ALA A 54 -11.15 -0.86 -8.30
CA ALA A 54 -9.75 -1.08 -7.98
C ALA A 54 -8.82 -0.36 -8.96
N HIS A 55 -7.71 0.16 -8.43
CA HIS A 55 -6.71 0.87 -9.21
C HIS A 55 -5.32 0.31 -8.94
N THR A 56 -4.48 0.24 -9.97
CA THR A 56 -3.09 -0.20 -9.84
C THR A 56 -2.15 0.52 -10.81
N SER A 57 -0.86 0.52 -10.48
CA SER A 57 0.14 1.04 -11.40
C SER A 57 0.38 0.08 -12.57
N VAL A 58 1.08 0.57 -13.59
CA VAL A 58 1.53 -0.27 -14.73
C VAL A 58 2.59 -1.31 -14.35
N LEU A 59 3.13 -1.29 -13.13
CA LEU A 59 4.18 -2.22 -12.69
C LEU A 59 3.60 -3.59 -12.31
N THR A 60 4.19 -4.68 -12.81
CA THR A 60 3.66 -6.04 -12.60
C THR A 60 3.57 -6.42 -11.13
N ARG A 61 4.52 -5.95 -10.30
CA ARG A 61 4.46 -6.16 -8.83
C ARG A 61 3.19 -5.62 -8.18
N ALA A 62 2.73 -4.43 -8.57
CA ALA A 62 1.53 -3.83 -8.01
C ALA A 62 0.27 -4.52 -8.55
N GLN A 63 0.29 -4.91 -9.83
CA GLN A 63 -0.79 -5.68 -10.44
C GLN A 63 -0.94 -7.06 -9.78
N ARG A 64 0.16 -7.76 -9.53
CA ARG A 64 0.16 -9.07 -8.84
C ARG A 64 -0.32 -8.95 -7.40
N THR A 65 0.14 -7.95 -6.64
CA THR A 65 -0.36 -7.73 -5.27
C THR A 65 -1.87 -7.47 -5.28
N LEU A 66 -2.36 -6.60 -6.18
CA LEU A 66 -3.80 -6.33 -6.26
C LEU A 66 -4.59 -7.59 -6.64
N LYS A 67 -4.11 -8.36 -7.63
CA LYS A 67 -4.76 -9.60 -8.06
C LYS A 67 -4.94 -10.58 -6.89
N VAL A 68 -3.87 -10.83 -6.13
CA VAL A 68 -3.92 -11.71 -4.95
C VAL A 68 -4.92 -11.18 -3.92
N ILE A 69 -4.92 -9.87 -3.65
CA ILE A 69 -5.87 -9.28 -2.69
C ILE A 69 -7.31 -9.46 -3.15
N LEU A 70 -7.61 -9.22 -4.42
CA LEU A 70 -8.96 -9.37 -4.99
C LEU A 70 -9.43 -10.83 -4.95
N GLU A 71 -8.53 -11.78 -5.18
CA GLU A 71 -8.83 -13.22 -5.03
C GLU A 71 -9.19 -13.57 -3.59
N GLU A 72 -8.43 -13.08 -2.61
CA GLU A 72 -8.68 -13.34 -1.19
C GLU A 72 -10.01 -12.79 -0.69
N ILE A 73 -10.38 -11.59 -1.15
CA ILE A 73 -11.67 -10.98 -0.78
C ILE A 73 -12.83 -11.43 -1.69
N GLN A 74 -12.57 -12.40 -2.59
CA GLN A 74 -13.56 -12.96 -3.51
C GLN A 74 -14.18 -11.92 -4.49
N GLN A 75 -13.42 -10.88 -4.86
CA GLN A 75 -13.83 -9.83 -5.81
C GLN A 75 -12.95 -9.82 -7.08
N SER A 76 -12.56 -10.99 -7.60
CA SER A 76 -11.71 -11.11 -8.79
C SER A 76 -12.32 -10.53 -10.07
N SER A 77 -13.64 -10.36 -10.13
CA SER A 77 -14.37 -9.77 -11.26
C SER A 77 -14.39 -8.24 -11.26
N LEU A 78 -13.87 -7.59 -10.21
CA LEU A 78 -13.92 -6.14 -10.08
C LEU A 78 -13.14 -5.43 -11.21
N PRO A 79 -13.68 -4.36 -11.82
CA PRO A 79 -12.96 -3.63 -12.84
C PRO A 79 -11.69 -2.99 -12.26
N VAL A 80 -10.54 -3.33 -12.86
CA VAL A 80 -9.24 -2.80 -12.46
C VAL A 80 -8.75 -1.75 -13.46
N GLN A 81 -8.63 -0.50 -13.01
CA GLN A 81 -8.03 0.57 -13.80
C GLN A 81 -6.52 0.65 -13.58
N LYS A 82 -5.76 0.63 -14.67
CA LYS A 82 -4.29 0.73 -14.65
C LYS A 82 -3.85 2.11 -15.10
N SER A 83 -2.89 2.72 -14.39
CA SER A 83 -2.35 4.01 -14.81
C SER A 83 -0.87 4.18 -14.45
N TRP A 84 -0.09 4.76 -15.37
CA TRP A 84 1.32 5.09 -15.13
C TRP A 84 1.46 6.19 -14.08
N ARG A 85 0.45 7.06 -13.90
CA ARG A 85 0.43 8.11 -12.85
C ARG A 85 0.48 7.50 -11.44
N LEU A 86 0.04 6.26 -11.31
CA LEU A 86 0.08 5.52 -10.05
C LEU A 86 1.47 4.95 -9.72
N LYS A 87 2.45 5.10 -10.62
CA LYS A 87 3.86 4.72 -10.41
C LYS A 87 4.57 5.62 -9.40
N TRP A 88 4.07 6.85 -9.22
CA TRP A 88 4.65 7.81 -8.28
C TRP A 88 4.55 7.32 -6.82
N ARG A 89 5.51 7.74 -5.99
CA ARG A 89 5.65 7.26 -4.61
C ARG A 89 4.36 7.48 -3.84
N LEU A 90 3.84 6.42 -3.21
CA LEU A 90 2.68 6.45 -2.32
C LEU A 90 2.76 7.58 -1.29
N ARG A 91 3.98 7.88 -0.82
CA ARG A 91 4.31 9.03 0.04
C ARG A 91 3.81 10.38 -0.47
N SER A 92 3.92 10.65 -1.76
CA SER A 92 3.46 11.94 -2.30
C SER A 92 1.95 12.08 -2.29
N ARG A 93 1.21 10.97 -2.34
CA ARG A 93 -0.25 11.01 -2.16
C ARG A 93 -0.62 11.27 -0.71
N VAL A 94 0.06 10.60 0.21
CA VAL A 94 -0.04 10.89 1.65
C VAL A 94 0.28 12.36 1.93
N LYS A 95 1.37 12.91 1.35
CA LYS A 95 1.71 14.34 1.43
C LYS A 95 0.55 15.24 1.00
N HIS A 96 -0.08 14.91 -0.13
CA HIS A 96 -1.18 15.71 -0.67
C HIS A 96 -2.44 15.64 0.21
N PHE A 97 -2.87 14.45 0.62
CA PHE A 97 -4.05 14.28 1.46
C PHE A 97 -3.86 14.94 2.82
N ASP A 98 -2.74 14.66 3.49
CA ASP A 98 -2.45 15.18 4.83
C ASP A 98 -1.83 16.58 4.82
N LYS A 99 -1.69 17.22 3.65
CA LYS A 99 -1.06 18.54 3.46
C LYS A 99 0.27 18.69 4.20
N LEU A 100 1.09 17.64 4.15
CA LEU A 100 2.36 17.58 4.89
C LEU A 100 3.41 18.49 4.26
N SER A 101 4.25 19.08 5.09
CA SER A 101 5.44 19.81 4.65
C SER A 101 6.48 18.87 4.03
N ASP A 102 7.48 19.44 3.35
CA ASP A 102 8.59 18.66 2.78
C ASP A 102 9.43 17.97 3.86
N GLU A 103 9.57 18.57 5.04
CA GLU A 103 10.27 17.99 6.18
C GLU A 103 9.46 16.84 6.78
N ALA A 104 8.15 17.04 6.97
CA ALA A 104 7.26 16.04 7.54
C ALA A 104 7.21 14.76 6.67
N ILE A 105 7.18 14.90 5.34
CA ILE A 105 7.10 13.73 4.46
C ILE A 105 8.40 12.90 4.45
N MET A 106 9.56 13.52 4.72
CA MET A 106 10.85 12.83 4.79
C MET A 106 10.90 11.83 5.96
N GLY A 107 10.22 12.14 7.06
CA GLY A 107 10.09 11.25 8.22
C GLY A 107 9.10 10.09 8.02
N ILE A 108 8.23 10.14 7.00
CA ILE A 108 7.18 9.14 6.83
C ILE A 108 7.70 7.91 6.11
N ASN A 109 7.79 6.81 6.85
CA ASN A 109 8.10 5.51 6.30
C ASN A 109 6.87 4.62 6.23
N LEU A 110 6.22 4.59 5.06
CA LEU A 110 5.06 3.72 4.83
C LEU A 110 5.53 2.26 4.79
N PRO A 111 5.09 1.40 5.73
CA PRO A 111 5.44 0.01 5.71
C PRO A 111 4.93 -0.63 4.41
N ASN A 112 5.69 -1.59 3.90
CA ASN A 112 5.15 -2.46 2.87
C ASN A 112 3.99 -3.26 3.49
N ARG A 113 3.06 -3.76 2.66
CA ARG A 113 2.17 -4.90 2.99
C ARG A 113 0.97 -4.59 3.87
N ARG A 114 0.95 -3.50 4.63
CA ARG A 114 -0.22 -3.13 5.44
C ARG A 114 -1.15 -2.21 4.67
N PRO A 115 -2.41 -2.62 4.44
CA PRO A 115 -3.43 -1.71 3.99
C PRO A 115 -3.60 -0.56 4.98
N PHE A 116 -3.82 0.64 4.46
CA PHE A 116 -4.29 1.76 5.25
C PHE A 116 -5.48 2.41 4.56
N ALA A 117 -6.36 2.99 5.36
CA ALA A 117 -7.58 3.63 4.90
C ALA A 117 -7.55 5.14 5.15
N TYR A 118 -8.22 5.87 4.27
CA TYR A 118 -8.64 7.26 4.46
C TYR A 118 -10.15 7.33 4.42
N GLU A 119 -10.73 8.24 5.20
CA GLU A 119 -12.12 8.65 5.08
C GLU A 119 -12.14 10.08 4.56
N LEU A 120 -12.83 10.31 3.44
CA LEU A 120 -12.90 11.59 2.74
C LEU A 120 -14.33 12.13 2.73
N ASP A 121 -14.45 13.46 2.74
CA ASP A 121 -15.71 14.18 2.55
C ASP A 121 -16.10 14.30 1.07
N ASP A 122 -17.21 14.99 0.80
CA ASP A 122 -17.72 15.25 -0.56
C ASP A 122 -16.78 16.11 -1.42
N ASN A 123 -15.85 16.82 -0.79
CA ASN A 123 -14.81 17.60 -1.46
C ASN A 123 -13.50 16.81 -1.60
N LEU A 124 -13.52 15.51 -1.33
CA LEU A 124 -12.37 14.60 -1.32
C LEU A 124 -11.27 15.01 -0.33
N LYS A 125 -11.62 15.75 0.73
CA LYS A 125 -10.72 16.13 1.82
C LYS A 125 -10.77 15.09 2.93
N PRO A 126 -9.63 14.73 3.55
CA PRO A 126 -9.62 13.74 4.60
C PRO A 126 -10.34 14.23 5.86
N ILE A 127 -11.37 13.50 6.25
CA ILE A 127 -12.04 13.60 7.56
C ILE A 127 -11.19 12.87 8.61
N LYS A 128 -10.71 11.67 8.23
CA LYS A 128 -9.73 10.90 9.01
C LYS A 128 -8.50 10.66 8.16
N SER A 129 -7.35 11.05 8.71
CA SER A 129 -6.03 10.80 8.14
C SER A 129 -5.70 9.30 8.15
N MET A 130 -4.56 8.93 7.58
CA MET A 130 -4.10 7.56 7.35
C MET A 130 -4.28 6.63 8.55
N GLN A 131 -5.17 5.65 8.43
CA GLN A 131 -5.37 4.60 9.44
C GLN A 131 -4.87 3.26 8.93
N PHE A 132 -3.77 2.75 9.50
CA PHE A 132 -3.33 1.39 9.19
C PHE A 132 -4.35 0.37 9.68
N LEU A 133 -4.65 -0.60 8.82
CA LEU A 133 -5.49 -1.73 9.16
C LEU A 133 -4.63 -2.76 9.90
N GLY A 134 -5.06 -3.13 11.10
CA GLY A 134 -4.41 -4.12 11.96
C GLY A 134 -4.18 -3.62 13.38
N ASP A 135 -3.66 -4.49 14.23
CA ASP A 135 -3.26 -4.21 15.60
C ASP A 135 -2.09 -3.20 15.66
N LYS A 136 -2.13 -2.30 16.66
CA LYS A 136 -1.14 -1.22 16.81
C LYS A 136 0.30 -1.74 16.93
N GLU A 137 0.49 -2.85 17.64
CA GLU A 137 1.81 -3.42 17.90
C GLU A 137 2.50 -3.88 16.60
N THR A 138 1.77 -4.58 15.74
CA THR A 138 2.37 -5.07 14.48
C THR A 138 2.50 -3.95 13.44
N VAL A 139 1.72 -2.86 13.53
CA VAL A 139 1.96 -1.64 12.75
C VAL A 139 3.28 -0.98 13.16
N CYS A 140 3.52 -0.79 14.46
CA CYS A 140 4.77 -0.21 14.97
C CYS A 140 5.98 -1.04 14.54
N LYS A 141 5.95 -2.36 14.75
CA LYS A 141 7.02 -3.29 14.31
C LYS A 141 7.31 -3.18 12.81
N ALA A 142 6.26 -3.04 11.98
CA ALA A 142 6.43 -2.87 10.55
C ALA A 142 7.07 -1.52 10.19
N MET A 143 6.69 -0.43 10.86
CA MET A 143 7.29 0.90 10.66
C MET A 143 8.77 0.92 11.05
N GLU A 144 9.12 0.32 12.20
CA GLU A 144 10.50 0.17 12.66
C GLU A 144 11.34 -0.65 11.69
N ALA A 145 10.81 -1.76 11.18
CA ALA A 145 11.51 -2.61 10.22
C ALA A 145 11.86 -1.86 8.92
N VAL A 146 10.99 -0.95 8.45
CA VAL A 146 11.31 -0.13 7.27
C VAL A 146 12.28 1.01 7.62
N ALA A 147 12.21 1.59 8.82
CA ALA A 147 13.18 2.58 9.28
C ALA A 147 14.61 2.00 9.37
N ASN A 148 14.74 0.73 9.76
CA ASN A 148 16.03 0.06 9.89
C ASN A 148 16.61 -0.46 8.55
N GLN A 149 15.84 -0.50 7.45
CA GLN A 149 16.35 -0.94 6.13
C GLN A 149 17.45 -0.04 5.55
N GLY A 150 17.56 1.21 6.03
CA GLY A 150 18.60 2.15 5.59
C GLY A 150 19.85 2.17 6.48
N LYS A 151 19.87 1.42 7.60
CA LYS A 151 21.04 1.37 8.48
C LYS A 151 22.04 0.34 7.96
N PRO A 152 23.35 0.63 7.96
CA PRO A 152 24.36 -0.39 7.68
C PRO A 152 24.22 -1.53 8.71
N LYS A 153 24.41 -2.76 8.24
CA LYS A 153 24.44 -3.96 9.11
C LYS A 153 25.66 -3.94 10.02
#